data_AF-N8YQ76-F1
#
_entry.id   AF-N8YQ76-F1
#
_cell.length_a   1.000
_cell.length_b   1.000
_cell.length_c   1.000
_cell.angle_alpha   90.00
_cell.angle_beta   90.00
_cell.angle_gamma   90.00
#
_symmetry.space_group_name_H-M   'P 1'
#
loop_
_entity.id
_entity.type
_entity.pdbx_description
1 polymer ?
#
loop_
_entity_poly.entity_id
_entity_poly.type
_entity_poly.pdbx_seq_one_letter_code
_entity_poly.pdbx_strand_id
1 'polypeptide(L)'
;MFIAHLPSGYILARLLHQKFKQTKISHKAFFSIIMFGAIFPDIDLFYFYLFDHRSVHHHKYFLHWFSFWIPIFVIALIYLVKTKYNSKIAWMFSLFASAALLHIFLDTFVGDVWLFAPFY
;
A
#
# COMPACT_ATOMS: atom_id res chain seq x y z
N MET A 1 4.75 -12.42 1.47
CA MET A 1 4.63 -13.43 0.39
C MET A 1 4.12 -12.74 -0.87
N PHE A 2 4.95 -12.58 -1.91
CA PHE A 2 4.61 -11.77 -3.08
C PHE A 2 3.29 -12.14 -3.78
N ILE A 3 3.01 -13.45 -3.92
CA ILE A 3 1.94 -13.94 -4.81
C ILE A 3 0.54 -13.76 -4.18
N ALA A 4 0.41 -13.78 -2.86
CA ALA A 4 -0.89 -13.67 -2.19
C ALA A 4 -1.46 -12.23 -2.24
N HIS A 5 -0.60 -11.22 -2.35
CA HIS A 5 -1.01 -9.82 -2.26
C HIS A 5 -1.42 -9.20 -3.60
N LEU A 6 -0.94 -9.73 -4.73
CA LEU A 6 -1.36 -9.23 -6.04
C LEU A 6 -2.87 -9.46 -6.31
N PRO A 7 -3.45 -10.64 -6.01
CA PRO A 7 -4.89 -10.86 -6.08
C PRO A 7 -5.70 -9.92 -5.18
N SER A 8 -5.23 -9.66 -3.94
CA SER A 8 -5.94 -8.74 -3.03
C SER A 8 -5.93 -7.30 -3.56
N GLY A 9 -4.81 -6.87 -4.16
CA GLY A 9 -4.73 -5.61 -4.90
C GLY A 9 -5.71 -5.52 -6.06
N TYR A 10 -5.86 -6.58 -6.86
CA TYR A 10 -6.85 -6.62 -7.94
C TYR A 10 -8.29 -6.52 -7.40
N ILE A 11 -8.61 -7.25 -6.32
CA ILE A 11 -9.94 -7.19 -5.67
C ILE A 11 -10.23 -5.77 -5.19
N LEU A 12 -9.26 -5.15 -4.49
CA LEU A 12 -9.37 -3.76 -4.04
C LEU A 12 -9.59 -2.81 -5.21
N ALA A 13 -8.83 -2.96 -6.30
CA ALA A 13 -8.99 -2.13 -7.48
C ALA A 13 -10.39 -2.25 -8.07
N ARG A 14 -10.95 -3.47 -8.14
CA ARG A 14 -12.31 -3.70 -8.64
C ARG A 14 -13.35 -3.03 -7.76
N LEU A 15 -13.25 -3.17 -6.43
CA LEU A 15 -14.18 -2.57 -5.47
C LEU A 15 -14.13 -1.04 -5.52
N LEU A 16 -12.93 -0.46 -5.51
CA LEU A 16 -12.77 0.99 -5.55
C LEU A 16 -13.17 1.58 -6.90
N HIS A 17 -12.89 0.90 -8.02
CA HIS A 17 -13.32 1.35 -9.34
C HIS A 17 -14.86 1.36 -9.47
N GLN A 18 -15.56 0.39 -8.89
CA GLN A 18 -17.02 0.37 -8.86
C GLN A 18 -17.60 1.53 -8.01
N LYS A 19 -16.94 1.84 -6.89
CA LYS A 19 -17.33 2.94 -5.99
C LYS A 19 -17.05 4.31 -6.61
N PHE A 20 -15.90 4.47 -7.26
CA PHE A 20 -15.44 5.73 -7.84
C PHE A 20 -15.58 5.69 -9.37
N LYS A 21 -16.81 5.97 -9.85
CA LYS A 21 -17.14 5.93 -11.28
C LYS A 21 -16.44 7.01 -12.12
N GLN A 22 -15.95 8.08 -11.51
CA GLN A 22 -15.19 9.15 -12.16
C GLN A 22 -13.97 9.50 -11.31
N THR A 23 -12.79 9.21 -11.84
CA THR A 23 -11.50 9.66 -11.26
C THR A 23 -10.69 10.37 -12.34
N LYS A 24 -9.64 11.09 -11.93
CA LYS A 24 -8.69 11.73 -12.87
C LYS A 24 -7.64 10.75 -13.41
N ILE A 25 -7.74 9.46 -13.07
CA ILE A 25 -6.81 8.41 -13.43
C ILE A 25 -7.44 7.55 -14.52
N SER A 26 -6.69 7.20 -15.57
CA SER A 26 -7.19 6.26 -16.58
C SER A 26 -7.42 4.88 -15.98
N HIS A 27 -8.34 4.10 -16.53
CA HIS A 27 -8.66 2.76 -16.02
C HIS A 27 -7.42 1.88 -15.84
N LYS A 28 -6.54 1.82 -16.86
CA LYS A 28 -5.30 1.05 -16.78
C LYS A 28 -4.38 1.53 -15.65
N ALA A 29 -4.18 2.84 -15.53
CA ALA A 29 -3.34 3.40 -14.48
C ALA A 29 -3.94 3.15 -13.08
N PHE A 30 -5.26 3.22 -12.94
CA PHE A 30 -5.96 2.99 -11.68
C PHE A 30 -5.67 1.58 -11.14
N PHE A 31 -5.83 0.57 -11.99
CA PHE A 31 -5.52 -0.82 -11.64
C PHE A 31 -4.03 -1.02 -11.38
N SER A 32 -3.16 -0.52 -12.25
CA SER A 32 -1.71 -0.67 -12.09
C SER A 32 -1.23 -0.07 -10.77
N ILE A 33 -1.66 1.14 -10.40
CA ILE A 33 -1.24 1.81 -9.16
C ILE A 33 -1.60 0.98 -7.93
N ILE A 34 -2.83 0.47 -7.87
CA ILE A 34 -3.30 -0.33 -6.73
C ILE A 34 -2.57 -1.66 -6.68
N MET A 35 -2.41 -2.34 -7.82
CA MET A 35 -1.70 -3.61 -7.88
C MET A 35 -0.22 -3.48 -7.50
N PHE A 36 0.45 -2.41 -7.96
CA PHE A 36 1.81 -2.11 -7.52
C PHE A 36 1.86 -1.80 -6.03
N GLY A 37 0.95 -0.97 -5.51
CA GLY A 37 0.88 -0.67 -4.08
C GLY A 37 0.65 -1.91 -3.21
N ALA A 38 -0.11 -2.89 -3.71
CA ALA A 38 -0.39 -4.13 -2.99
C ALA A 38 0.84 -5.05 -2.86
N ILE A 39 1.83 -4.96 -3.75
CA ILE A 39 3.05 -5.77 -3.68
C ILE A 39 4.27 -4.96 -3.21
N PHE A 40 4.16 -3.64 -3.15
CA PHE A 40 5.28 -2.76 -2.88
C PHE A 40 5.92 -2.96 -1.50
N PRO A 41 5.16 -3.22 -0.41
CA PRO A 41 5.80 -3.47 0.88
C PRO A 41 6.84 -4.60 0.84
N ASP A 42 6.56 -5.67 0.09
CA ASP A 42 7.47 -6.81 -0.10
C ASP A 42 8.73 -6.48 -0.95
N ILE A 43 8.92 -5.23 -1.44
CA ILE A 43 10.18 -4.85 -2.12
C ILE A 43 11.38 -4.89 -1.16
N ASP A 44 11.16 -4.82 0.14
CA ASP A 44 12.21 -5.02 1.15
C ASP A 44 12.79 -6.44 1.14
N LEU A 45 12.13 -7.42 0.50
CA LEU A 45 12.69 -8.75 0.33
C LEU A 45 13.98 -8.72 -0.49
N PHE A 46 14.14 -7.76 -1.42
CA PHE A 46 15.43 -7.56 -2.09
C PHE A 46 16.53 -7.21 -1.07
N TYR A 47 16.23 -6.33 -0.11
CA TYR A 47 17.16 -5.99 0.95
C TYR A 47 17.43 -7.18 1.89
N PHE A 48 16.36 -7.86 2.32
CA PHE A 48 16.39 -9.04 3.17
C PHE A 48 17.33 -10.14 2.62
N TYR A 49 17.22 -10.43 1.32
CA TYR A 49 18.02 -11.49 0.68
C TYR A 49 19.42 -11.04 0.26
N LEU A 50 19.60 -9.80 -0.18
CA LEU A 50 20.86 -9.35 -0.77
C LEU A 50 21.82 -8.70 0.23
N PHE A 51 21.31 -8.04 1.28
CA PHE A 51 22.13 -7.20 2.17
C PHE A 51 21.98 -7.57 3.64
N ASP A 52 20.78 -7.86 4.12
CA ASP A 52 20.54 -8.16 5.53
C ASP A 52 20.96 -9.56 5.96
N HIS A 53 21.33 -10.42 4.99
CA HIS A 53 21.65 -11.83 5.22
C HIS A 53 20.53 -12.58 5.98
N ARG A 54 19.28 -12.10 5.83
CA ARG A 54 18.10 -12.65 6.50
C ARG A 54 18.15 -12.60 8.03
N SER A 55 18.87 -11.62 8.59
CA SER A 55 19.04 -11.48 10.04
C SER A 55 17.78 -10.98 10.75
N VAL A 56 17.00 -10.12 10.08
CA VAL A 56 15.76 -9.54 10.57
C VAL A 56 14.61 -9.99 9.67
N HIS A 57 13.55 -10.57 10.25
CA HIS A 57 12.36 -10.94 9.49
C HIS A 57 11.74 -9.71 8.80
N HIS A 58 11.45 -9.79 7.50
CA HIS A 58 11.08 -8.62 6.69
C HIS A 58 9.83 -7.86 7.17
N HIS A 59 8.85 -8.52 7.80
CA HIS A 59 7.71 -7.85 8.47
C HIS A 59 8.10 -6.86 9.59
N LYS A 60 9.37 -6.82 9.99
CA LYS A 60 9.91 -5.84 10.93
C LYS A 60 10.47 -4.59 10.26
N TYR A 61 10.62 -4.58 8.93
CA TYR A 61 11.05 -3.38 8.22
C TYR A 61 9.92 -2.37 8.09
N PHE A 62 10.29 -1.10 7.89
CA PHE A 62 9.36 0.02 7.92
C PHE A 62 8.28 -0.02 6.84
N LEU A 63 8.49 -0.78 5.78
CA LEU A 63 7.50 -0.98 4.73
C LEU A 63 6.29 -1.80 5.20
N HIS A 64 6.40 -2.52 6.32
CA HIS A 64 5.29 -3.26 6.93
C HIS A 64 4.67 -2.53 8.12
N TRP A 65 5.03 -1.27 8.37
CA TRP A 65 4.50 -0.51 9.49
C TRP A 65 3.29 0.34 9.08
N PHE A 66 2.19 0.24 9.81
CA PHE A 66 1.07 1.18 9.71
C PHE A 66 1.50 2.62 10.00
N SER A 67 2.44 2.82 10.91
CA SER A 67 3.00 4.14 11.21
C SER A 67 3.66 4.82 10.00
N PHE A 68 4.10 4.04 9.00
CA PHE A 68 4.66 4.57 7.76
C PHE A 68 3.56 4.90 6.73
N TRP A 69 2.63 3.98 6.49
CA TRP A 69 1.64 4.14 5.42
C TRP A 69 0.40 4.96 5.79
N ILE A 70 -0.03 4.96 7.06
CA ILE A 70 -1.19 5.76 7.51
C ILE A 70 -0.95 7.25 7.28
N PRO A 71 0.18 7.86 7.70
CA PRO A 71 0.43 9.27 7.44
C PRO A 71 0.40 9.61 5.94
N ILE A 72 1.04 8.78 5.10
CA ILE A 72 1.04 8.98 3.64
C ILE A 72 -0.39 8.95 3.10
N PHE A 73 -1.18 7.96 3.50
CA PHE A 73 -2.57 7.82 3.08
C PHE A 73 -3.43 9.01 3.52
N VAL A 74 -3.33 9.41 4.79
CA VAL A 74 -4.09 10.53 5.37
C VAL A 74 -3.72 11.86 4.71
N ILE A 75 -2.43 12.15 4.52
CA ILE A 75 -1.98 13.36 3.83
C ILE A 75 -2.51 13.39 2.39
N ALA A 76 -2.40 12.27 1.67
CA ALA A 76 -2.90 12.16 0.30
C ALA A 76 -4.43 12.36 0.24
N LEU A 77 -5.18 11.75 1.17
CA LEU A 77 -6.63 11.93 1.27
C LEU A 77 -7.03 13.36 1.58
N ILE A 78 -6.40 14.01 2.57
CA ILE A 78 -6.65 15.41 2.91
C ILE A 78 -6.39 16.29 1.69
N TYR A 79 -5.29 16.06 0.98
CA TYR A 79 -4.98 16.81 -0.23
C TYR A 79 -5.98 16.55 -1.37
N LEU A 80 -6.44 15.30 -1.51
CA LEU A 80 -7.47 14.94 -2.48
C LEU A 80 -8.79 15.68 -2.21
N VAL A 81 -9.22 15.71 -0.95
CA VAL A 81 -10.44 16.43 -0.53
C VAL A 81 -10.28 17.95 -0.69
N LYS A 82 -9.14 18.52 -0.27
CA LYS A 82 -8.85 19.96 -0.42
C LYS A 82 -8.84 20.41 -1.88
N THR A 83 -8.40 19.56 -2.79
CA THR A 83 -8.39 19.83 -4.24
C THR A 83 -9.72 19.46 -4.92
N LYS A 84 -10.77 19.14 -4.14
CA LYS A 84 -12.08 18.71 -4.65
C LYS A 84 -11.96 17.56 -5.65
N TYR A 85 -11.10 16.59 -5.34
CA TYR A 85 -10.84 15.39 -6.15
C TYR A 85 -10.20 15.65 -7.53
N ASN A 86 -9.66 16.85 -7.77
CA ASN A 86 -9.04 17.20 -9.06
C ASN A 86 -7.54 16.88 -9.15
N SER A 87 -6.85 16.65 -8.03
CA SER A 87 -5.42 16.33 -8.05
C SER A 87 -5.16 14.88 -8.44
N LYS A 88 -4.53 14.68 -9.61
CA LYS A 88 -4.11 13.36 -10.09
C LYS A 88 -3.10 12.71 -9.15
N ILE A 89 -2.14 13.49 -8.63
CA ILE A 89 -1.12 13.00 -7.70
C ILE A 89 -1.77 12.53 -6.41
N ALA A 90 -2.73 13.29 -5.86
CA ALA A 90 -3.44 12.88 -4.65
C ALA A 90 -4.17 11.55 -4.85
N TRP A 91 -4.84 11.35 -6.00
CA TRP A 91 -5.43 10.07 -6.36
C TRP A 91 -4.40 8.94 -6.38
N MET A 92 -3.26 9.14 -7.04
CA MET A 92 -2.22 8.11 -7.15
C MET A 92 -1.73 7.65 -5.77
N PHE A 93 -1.38 8.60 -4.89
CA PHE A 93 -0.89 8.28 -3.55
C PHE A 93 -1.98 7.66 -2.66
N SER A 94 -3.22 8.15 -2.72
CA SER A 94 -4.32 7.55 -1.94
C SER A 94 -4.59 6.10 -2.36
N LEU A 95 -4.64 5.82 -3.65
CA LEU A 95 -4.87 4.46 -4.17
C LEU A 95 -3.71 3.54 -3.82
N PHE A 96 -2.47 3.99 -4.03
CA PHE A 96 -1.27 3.22 -3.74
C PHE A 96 -1.15 2.88 -2.25
N ALA A 97 -1.25 3.89 -1.38
CA ALA A 97 -1.14 3.70 0.06
C ALA A 97 -2.30 2.87 0.62
N SER A 98 -3.52 2.97 0.05
CA SER A 98 -4.62 2.08 0.45
C SER A 98 -4.33 0.60 0.18
N ALA A 99 -3.62 0.30 -0.91
CA ALA A 99 -3.23 -1.06 -1.25
C ALA A 99 -2.09 -1.57 -0.36
N ALA A 100 -1.11 -0.72 -0.04
CA ALA A 100 -0.07 -1.05 0.92
C ALA A 100 -0.62 -1.27 2.35
N LEU A 101 -1.63 -0.49 2.76
CA LEU A 101 -2.32 -0.73 4.03
C LEU A 101 -3.10 -2.05 4.03
N LEU A 102 -3.74 -2.41 2.91
CA LEU A 102 -4.38 -3.72 2.77
C LEU A 102 -3.36 -4.86 2.85
N HIS A 103 -2.17 -4.70 2.25
CA HIS A 103 -1.09 -5.67 2.35
C HIS A 103 -0.72 -5.92 3.83
N ILE A 104 -0.38 -4.87 4.56
CA ILE A 104 0.02 -4.98 5.97
C ILE A 104 -1.10 -5.58 6.82
N PHE A 105 -2.34 -5.18 6.56
CA PHE A 105 -3.50 -5.77 7.23
C PHE A 105 -3.60 -7.29 6.99
N LEU A 106 -3.34 -7.75 5.77
CA LEU A 106 -3.33 -9.19 5.47
C LEU A 106 -2.16 -9.91 6.15
N ASP A 107 -0.98 -9.28 6.26
CA ASP A 107 0.16 -9.88 6.97
C ASP A 107 -0.13 -10.16 8.45
N THR A 108 -1.01 -9.37 9.09
CA THR A 108 -1.41 -9.61 10.49
C THR A 108 -2.11 -10.95 10.74
N PHE A 109 -2.64 -11.59 9.68
CA PHE A 109 -3.23 -12.93 9.81
C PHE A 109 -2.19 -14.05 9.76
N VAL A 110 -0.98 -13.76 9.28
CA VAL A 110 0.02 -14.78 8.92
C VAL A 110 1.25 -14.70 9.83
N GLY A 111 1.55 -13.56 10.45
CA GLY A 111 2.68 -13.48 11.37
C GLY A 111 2.78 -12.18 12.16
N ASP A 112 3.86 -12.09 12.94
CA ASP A 112 4.17 -10.92 13.75
C ASP A 112 4.63 -9.76 12.86
N VAL A 113 3.87 -8.68 12.88
CA VAL A 113 4.18 -7.44 12.16
C VAL A 113 4.39 -6.32 13.17
N TRP A 114 5.45 -5.53 13.00
CA TRP A 114 5.73 -4.37 13.87
C TRP A 114 4.90 -3.15 13.47
N LEU A 115 3.58 -3.24 13.63
CA LEU A 115 2.61 -2.28 13.09
C LEU A 115 2.91 -0.79 13.37
N PHE A 116 3.26 -0.43 14.60
CA PHE A 116 3.46 0.95 15.03
C PHE A 116 4.90 1.30 15.43
N ALA A 117 5.89 0.52 14.99
CA ALA A 117 7.29 0.90 15.17
C ALA A 117 7.55 2.26 14.51
N PRO A 118 8.47 3.09 15.01
CA PRO A 118 9.34 2.86 16.16
C PRO A 118 8.75 3.34 17.51
N PHE A 119 7.43 3.54 17.62
CA PHE A 119 6.79 4.22 18.75
C PHE A 119 6.39 3.31 19.92
N TYR A 120 7.06 2.17 20.08
CA TYR A 120 6.85 1.26 21.20
C TYR A 120 7.70 1.64 22.41
#